data_AF-A0A2V6I7P5-F1
#
_entry.id   AF-A0A2V6I7P5-F1
#
_cell.length_a   1.000
_cell.length_b   1.000
_cell.length_c   1.000
_cell.angle_alpha   90.00
_cell.angle_beta   90.00
_cell.angle_gamma   90.00
#
_symmetry.space_group_name_H-M   'P 1'
#
loop_
_entity.id
_entity.type
_entity.pdbx_description
1 polymer ?
#
loop_
_entity_poly.entity_id
_entity_poly.type
_entity_poly.pdbx_seq_one_letter_code
_entity_poly.pdbx_strand_id
1 'polypeptide(L)'
;LVLDLIERGQAPQLEIAQPVDANKSISRDQNYDWIIELKDGRKISAIEVQRIYLRAAAKVDPPSPGSGAAGNFADEDRQWILQEWENVLNDLERDVMITRDRVDWAAKKFLLNALQEEEKLSWSDPWLQSIDLEYHNVDLESGLYYELARQGSVRRLAKEEEIKTAIFTPPETTRAFFRGRSVARFNDQIASIQWDELVFANGPLSRRVALPEAFGDARLDALNHAARNGKDFSEFMRVVSAID
;
A
#
# COMPACT_ATOMS: atom_id res chain seq x y z
N LEU A 1 -3.86 11.25 3.15
CA LEU A 1 -5.13 11.60 3.85
C LEU A 1 -4.94 11.86 5.34
N VAL A 2 -4.77 10.84 6.19
CA VAL A 2 -4.64 11.06 7.65
C VAL A 2 -3.31 11.72 8.01
N LEU A 3 -2.21 11.35 7.36
CA LEU A 3 -0.93 12.04 7.53
C LEU A 3 -1.04 13.52 7.13
N ASP A 4 -1.71 13.82 6.00
CA ASP A 4 -1.95 15.21 5.57
C ASP A 4 -2.75 16.00 6.61
N LEU A 5 -3.72 15.38 7.29
CA LEU A 5 -4.44 15.99 8.42
C LEU A 5 -3.50 16.32 9.57
N ILE A 6 -2.59 15.40 9.91
CA ILE A 6 -1.62 15.59 11.00
C ILE A 6 -0.65 16.73 10.66
N GLU A 7 -0.08 16.73 9.46
CA GLU A 7 0.86 17.76 9.00
C GLU A 7 0.24 19.16 8.98
N ARG A 8 -1.05 19.25 8.67
CA ARG A 8 -1.81 20.51 8.70
C ARG A 8 -2.33 20.89 10.09
N GLY A 9 -2.10 20.06 11.11
CA GLY A 9 -2.65 20.27 12.45
C GLY A 9 -4.18 20.18 12.52
N GLN A 10 -4.80 19.47 11.58
CA GLN A 10 -6.25 19.32 11.41
C GLN A 10 -6.77 17.92 11.79
N ALA A 11 -5.89 17.04 12.29
CA ALA A 11 -6.29 15.71 12.74
C ALA A 11 -7.28 15.77 13.92
N PRO A 12 -8.36 14.95 13.90
CA PRO A 12 -9.28 14.84 15.01
C PRO A 12 -8.58 14.52 16.33
N GLN A 13 -8.97 15.22 17.40
CA GLN A 13 -8.47 14.96 18.75
C GLN A 13 -9.25 13.79 19.37
N LEU A 14 -8.74 12.57 19.17
CA LEU A 14 -9.31 11.34 19.73
C LEU A 14 -8.27 10.65 20.61
N GLU A 15 -8.53 10.64 21.91
CA GLU A 15 -7.67 9.95 22.87
C GLU A 15 -8.36 8.68 23.36
N ILE A 16 -7.88 7.51 22.89
CA ILE A 16 -8.37 6.20 23.34
C ILE A 16 -7.85 5.93 24.75
N ALA A 17 -8.71 5.47 25.66
CA ALA A 17 -8.37 5.26 27.07
C ALA A 17 -7.28 4.19 27.27
N GLN A 18 -7.45 3.03 26.62
CA GLN A 18 -6.52 1.91 26.66
C GLN A 18 -6.26 1.38 25.22
N PRO A 19 -5.39 2.01 24.43
CA PRO A 19 -5.24 1.70 23.00
C PRO A 19 -4.88 0.24 22.69
N VAL A 20 -4.01 -0.35 23.50
CA VAL A 20 -3.57 -1.75 23.33
C VAL A 20 -4.72 -2.73 23.58
N ASP A 21 -5.50 -2.50 24.62
CA ASP A 21 -6.63 -3.37 24.96
C ASP A 21 -7.79 -3.17 23.99
N ALA A 22 -8.06 -1.92 23.58
CA ALA A 22 -9.06 -1.62 22.56
C ALA A 22 -8.76 -2.39 21.25
N ASN A 23 -7.52 -2.41 20.78
CA ASN A 23 -7.13 -3.17 19.59
C ASN A 23 -7.45 -4.68 19.73
N LYS A 24 -7.12 -5.28 20.88
CA LYS A 24 -7.39 -6.70 21.14
C LYS A 24 -8.89 -7.00 21.20
N SER A 25 -9.67 -6.11 21.82
CA SER A 25 -11.11 -6.25 21.98
C SER A 25 -11.82 -6.12 20.64
N ILE A 26 -11.50 -5.10 19.83
CA ILE A 26 -12.04 -4.92 18.48
C ILE A 26 -11.77 -6.16 17.62
N SER A 27 -10.53 -6.66 17.65
CA SER A 27 -10.13 -7.83 16.85
C SER A 27 -10.85 -9.12 17.22
N ARG A 28 -11.29 -9.28 18.48
CA ARG A 28 -11.92 -10.52 18.99
C ARG A 28 -13.44 -10.46 19.01
N ASP A 29 -14.01 -9.26 18.90
CA ASP A 29 -15.45 -9.05 18.96
C ASP A 29 -16.17 -9.74 17.78
N GLN A 30 -16.93 -10.79 18.10
CA GLN A 30 -17.72 -11.55 17.13
C GLN A 30 -19.11 -10.96 16.89
N ASN A 31 -19.54 -10.00 17.72
CA ASN A 31 -20.81 -9.29 17.56
C ASN A 31 -20.67 -8.06 16.64
N TYR A 32 -19.43 -7.65 16.37
CA TYR A 32 -19.09 -6.49 15.54
C TYR A 32 -19.60 -5.16 16.10
N ASP A 33 -19.80 -5.07 17.41
CA ASP A 33 -20.15 -3.81 18.08
C ASP A 33 -18.93 -2.85 18.10
N TRP A 34 -17.73 -3.43 18.19
CA TRP A 34 -16.42 -2.78 18.13
C TRP A 34 -16.32 -1.53 19.00
N ILE A 35 -16.79 -1.62 20.25
CA ILE A 35 -16.85 -0.48 21.17
C ILE A 35 -15.45 -0.10 21.68
N ILE A 36 -15.15 1.20 21.63
CA ILE A 36 -13.93 1.84 22.10
C ILE A 36 -14.28 2.85 23.18
N GLU A 37 -13.54 2.82 24.28
CA GLU A 37 -13.62 3.82 25.34
C GLU A 37 -12.56 4.91 25.13
N LEU A 38 -12.99 6.17 25.17
CA LEU A 38 -12.14 7.35 25.10
C LEU A 38 -11.72 7.81 26.50
N LYS A 39 -10.63 8.58 26.61
CA LYS A 39 -10.13 9.09 27.91
C LYS A 39 -11.13 10.00 28.63
N ASP A 40 -12.04 10.63 27.90
CA ASP A 40 -13.12 11.45 28.47
C ASP A 40 -14.32 10.60 28.97
N GLY A 41 -14.21 9.28 28.92
CA GLY A 41 -15.23 8.32 29.36
C GLY A 41 -16.32 8.02 28.32
N ARG A 42 -16.33 8.71 27.17
CA ARG A 42 -17.27 8.38 26.08
C ARG A 42 -16.94 7.01 25.49
N LYS A 43 -17.98 6.30 25.06
CA LYS A 43 -17.88 5.05 24.30
C LYS A 43 -18.40 5.26 22.90
N ILE A 44 -17.59 4.95 21.90
CA ILE A 44 -17.92 5.05 20.48
C ILE A 44 -17.48 3.77 19.76
N SER A 45 -18.10 3.44 18.64
CA SER A 45 -17.65 2.27 17.84
C SER A 45 -16.36 2.59 17.08
N ALA A 46 -15.62 1.55 16.70
CA ALA A 46 -14.47 1.66 15.80
C ALA A 46 -14.86 2.25 14.43
N ILE A 47 -16.08 1.97 13.97
CA ILE A 47 -16.63 2.60 12.76
C ILE A 47 -16.79 4.11 12.97
N GLU A 48 -17.32 4.56 14.11
CA GLU A 48 -17.45 6.01 14.36
C GLU A 48 -16.09 6.70 14.44
N VAL A 49 -15.06 6.06 15.02
CA VAL A 49 -13.68 6.57 14.95
C VAL A 49 -13.25 6.77 13.49
N GLN A 50 -13.45 5.77 12.63
CA GLN A 50 -13.14 5.88 11.20
C GLN A 50 -13.96 6.99 10.52
N ARG A 51 -15.27 7.12 10.82
CA ARG A 51 -16.14 8.19 10.30
C ARG A 51 -15.70 9.58 10.73
N ILE A 52 -15.14 9.74 11.93
CA ILE A 52 -14.57 11.02 12.39
C ILE A 52 -13.36 11.39 11.52
N TYR A 53 -12.45 10.45 11.26
CA TYR A 53 -11.30 10.69 10.38
C TYR A 53 -11.71 10.89 8.92
N LEU A 54 -12.66 10.12 8.40
CA LEU A 54 -13.20 10.28 7.04
C LEU A 54 -13.80 11.68 6.85
N ARG A 55 -14.66 12.13 7.77
CA ARG A 55 -15.24 13.49 7.73
C ARG A 55 -14.19 14.58 7.81
N ALA A 56 -13.12 14.39 8.59
CA ALA A 56 -12.02 15.33 8.63
C ALA A 56 -11.25 15.35 7.30
N ALA A 57 -10.91 14.18 6.77
CA ALA A 57 -10.18 14.04 5.52
C ALA A 57 -10.94 14.64 4.34
N ALA A 58 -12.26 14.43 4.27
CA ALA A 58 -13.12 14.95 3.21
C ALA A 58 -13.24 16.49 3.20
N LYS A 59 -12.96 17.16 4.33
CA LYS A 59 -13.03 18.64 4.44
C LYS A 59 -11.73 19.33 4.04
N VAL A 60 -10.64 18.59 3.86
CA VAL A 60 -9.35 19.16 3.52
C VAL A 60 -9.30 19.41 2.01
N ASP A 61 -8.94 20.64 1.63
CA ASP A 61 -8.69 20.97 0.23
C ASP A 61 -7.57 20.08 -0.33
N PRO A 62 -7.68 19.62 -1.59
CA PRO A 62 -6.61 18.86 -2.22
C PRO A 62 -5.27 19.63 -2.13
N PRO A 63 -4.15 18.90 -2.01
CA PRO A 63 -2.84 19.54 -1.99
C PRO A 63 -2.65 20.42 -3.24
N SER A 64 -2.04 21.59 -3.07
CA SER A 64 -1.77 22.49 -4.20
C SER A 64 -0.95 21.77 -5.27
N PRO A 65 -1.23 21.99 -6.57
CA PRO A 65 -0.43 21.43 -7.66
C PRO A 65 1.00 21.94 -7.54
N GLY A 66 1.89 21.10 -7.00
CA GLY A 66 3.25 21.50 -6.62
C GLY A 66 3.86 20.69 -5.47
N SER A 67 3.08 19.94 -4.68
CA SER A 67 3.60 19.10 -3.59
C SER A 67 4.19 17.74 -4.04
N GLY A 68 4.69 17.65 -5.27
CA GLY A 68 5.41 16.47 -5.78
C GLY A 68 4.56 15.24 -6.12
N ALA A 69 3.25 15.26 -5.88
CA ALA A 69 2.31 14.28 -6.44
C ALA A 69 1.75 14.83 -7.77
N ALA A 70 1.83 14.03 -8.83
CA ALA A 70 1.36 14.39 -10.16
C ALA A 70 -0.09 14.95 -10.12
N GLY A 71 -0.27 16.17 -10.62
CA GLY A 71 -1.55 16.88 -10.62
C GLY A 71 -2.68 16.14 -11.34
N ASN A 72 -3.91 16.57 -11.07
CA ASN A 72 -5.22 16.06 -11.52
C ASN A 72 -5.52 14.57 -11.17
N PHE A 73 -4.59 13.65 -11.41
CA PHE A 73 -4.73 12.24 -11.00
C PHE A 73 -4.80 12.09 -9.48
N ALA A 74 -4.07 12.92 -8.74
CA ALA A 74 -4.12 12.96 -7.29
C ALA A 74 -5.52 13.30 -6.74
N ASP A 75 -6.32 14.07 -7.47
CA ASP A 75 -7.65 14.49 -7.04
C ASP A 75 -8.72 13.42 -7.30
N GLU A 76 -8.65 12.76 -8.47
CA GLU A 76 -9.52 11.62 -8.79
C GLU A 76 -9.27 10.44 -7.85
N ASP A 77 -7.99 10.09 -7.63
CA ASP A 77 -7.60 9.02 -6.68
C ASP A 77 -8.03 9.37 -5.25
N ARG A 78 -7.84 10.62 -4.83
CA ARG A 78 -8.29 11.10 -3.51
C ARG A 78 -9.80 10.94 -3.35
N GLN A 79 -10.58 11.37 -4.34
CA GLN A 79 -12.04 11.27 -4.30
C GLN A 79 -12.48 9.80 -4.28
N TRP A 80 -11.84 8.94 -5.08
CA TRP A 80 -12.10 7.51 -5.10
C TRP A 80 -11.79 6.86 -3.74
N ILE A 81 -10.64 7.16 -3.12
CA ILE A 81 -10.26 6.64 -1.80
C ILE A 81 -11.30 7.05 -0.73
N LEU A 82 -11.72 8.33 -0.72
CA LEU A 82 -12.73 8.81 0.23
C LEU A 82 -14.06 8.07 0.05
N GLN A 83 -14.49 7.86 -1.21
CA GLN A 83 -15.72 7.15 -1.54
C GLN A 83 -15.66 5.66 -1.14
N GLU A 84 -14.57 4.97 -1.47
CA GLU A 84 -14.42 3.55 -1.10
C GLU A 84 -14.30 3.36 0.41
N TRP A 85 -13.63 4.27 1.12
CA TRP A 85 -13.60 4.28 2.57
C TRP A 85 -15.01 4.42 3.15
N GLU A 86 -15.80 5.39 2.68
CA GLU A 86 -17.18 5.55 3.10
C GLU A 86 -18.05 4.32 2.80
N ASN A 87 -17.93 3.77 1.59
CA ASN A 87 -18.68 2.58 1.16
C ASN A 87 -18.39 1.38 2.06
N VAL A 88 -17.12 1.11 2.36
CA VAL A 88 -16.74 0.02 3.25
C VAL A 88 -17.30 0.24 4.66
N LEU A 89 -17.24 1.46 5.21
CA LEU A 89 -17.82 1.73 6.53
C LEU A 89 -19.34 1.53 6.55
N ASN A 90 -20.03 1.93 5.48
CA ASN A 90 -21.48 1.74 5.34
C ASN A 90 -21.85 0.26 5.23
N ASP A 91 -21.08 -0.52 4.47
CA ASP A 91 -21.31 -1.96 4.30
C ASP A 91 -21.02 -2.72 5.60
N LEU A 92 -19.93 -2.40 6.31
CA LEU A 92 -19.58 -3.02 7.59
C LEU A 92 -20.67 -2.82 8.66
N GLU A 93 -21.33 -1.66 8.70
CA GLU A 93 -22.44 -1.40 9.62
C GLU A 93 -23.72 -2.17 9.26
N ARG A 94 -23.92 -2.51 7.99
CA ARG A 94 -25.11 -3.22 7.52
C ARG A 94 -24.95 -4.72 7.70
N ASP A 95 -23.88 -5.27 7.13
CA ASP A 95 -23.48 -6.66 7.21
C ASP A 95 -22.04 -6.78 6.70
N VAL A 96 -21.15 -7.22 7.58
CA VAL A 96 -19.72 -7.37 7.28
C VAL A 96 -19.46 -8.25 6.05
N MET A 97 -20.33 -9.23 5.76
CA MET A 97 -20.18 -10.13 4.62
C MET A 97 -20.40 -9.45 3.27
N ILE A 98 -21.04 -8.27 3.24
CA ILE A 98 -21.16 -7.45 2.02
C ILE A 98 -19.77 -7.01 1.52
N THR A 99 -18.79 -6.90 2.42
CA THR A 99 -17.42 -6.47 2.09
C THR A 99 -16.49 -7.59 1.65
N ARG A 100 -16.96 -8.84 1.58
CA ARG A 100 -16.13 -10.03 1.28
C ARG A 100 -15.41 -9.97 -0.08
N ASP A 101 -15.86 -9.12 -0.99
CA ASP A 101 -15.24 -8.93 -2.30
C ASP A 101 -14.09 -7.89 -2.27
N ARG A 102 -13.87 -7.16 -1.16
CA ARG A 102 -12.81 -6.13 -1.05
C ARG A 102 -12.08 -6.08 0.30
N VAL A 103 -12.53 -6.84 1.30
CA VAL A 103 -11.92 -6.90 2.64
C VAL A 103 -11.53 -8.34 2.97
N ASP A 104 -10.23 -8.59 3.12
CA ASP A 104 -9.67 -9.95 3.23
C ASP A 104 -10.22 -10.76 4.40
N TRP A 105 -10.40 -10.14 5.57
CA TRP A 105 -10.89 -10.88 6.73
C TRP A 105 -12.34 -11.35 6.54
N ALA A 106 -13.17 -10.58 5.82
CA ALA A 106 -14.54 -10.97 5.48
C ALA A 106 -14.54 -12.08 4.41
N ALA A 107 -13.69 -11.96 3.38
CA ALA A 107 -13.50 -12.99 2.36
C ALA A 107 -13.07 -14.34 2.98
N LYS A 108 -12.08 -14.29 3.86
CA LYS A 108 -11.57 -15.46 4.57
C LYS A 108 -12.60 -16.03 5.54
N LYS A 109 -13.31 -15.19 6.29
CA LYS A 109 -14.38 -15.65 7.19
C LYS A 109 -15.48 -16.37 6.42
N PHE A 110 -15.83 -15.90 5.22
CA PHE A 110 -16.76 -16.59 4.33
C PHE A 110 -16.26 -18.00 3.97
N LEU A 111 -14.99 -18.15 3.55
CA LEU A 111 -14.40 -19.46 3.24
C LEU A 111 -14.38 -20.40 4.45
N LEU A 112 -13.95 -19.89 5.61
CA LEU A 112 -13.86 -20.68 6.85
C LEU A 112 -15.24 -21.13 7.33
N ASN A 113 -16.24 -20.26 7.27
CA ASN A 113 -17.62 -20.61 7.61
C ASN A 113 -18.18 -21.67 6.66
N ALA A 114 -17.95 -21.52 5.35
CA ALA A 114 -18.42 -22.50 4.37
C ALA A 114 -17.84 -23.89 4.63
N LEU A 115 -16.52 -23.99 4.86
CA LEU A 115 -15.89 -25.27 5.20
C LEU A 115 -16.39 -25.80 6.55
N GLN A 116 -16.53 -24.93 7.55
CA GLN A 116 -17.03 -25.32 8.86
C GLN A 116 -18.43 -25.93 8.78
N GLU A 117 -19.34 -25.31 8.01
CA GLU A 117 -20.72 -25.78 7.84
C GLU A 117 -20.80 -27.08 7.05
N GLU A 118 -20.03 -27.20 5.96
CA GLU A 118 -20.01 -28.36 5.09
C GLU A 118 -19.43 -29.60 5.80
N GLU A 119 -18.29 -29.45 6.45
CA GLU A 119 -17.56 -30.54 7.12
C GLU A 119 -17.90 -30.68 8.61
N LYS A 120 -18.79 -29.82 9.13
CA LYS A 120 -19.25 -29.79 10.54
C LYS A 120 -18.08 -29.67 11.53
N LEU A 121 -17.11 -28.83 11.19
CA LEU A 121 -15.89 -28.64 11.98
C LEU A 121 -16.12 -27.75 13.21
N SER A 122 -15.24 -27.88 14.20
CA SER A 122 -15.14 -26.90 15.29
C SER A 122 -14.21 -25.75 14.88
N TRP A 123 -14.36 -24.56 15.48
CA TRP A 123 -13.43 -23.44 15.26
C TRP A 123 -11.97 -23.74 15.68
N SER A 124 -11.76 -24.76 16.51
CA SER A 124 -10.44 -25.24 16.92
C SER A 124 -9.85 -26.31 15.99
N ASP A 125 -10.54 -26.68 14.92
CA ASP A 125 -10.08 -27.73 14.03
C ASP A 125 -8.83 -27.28 13.24
N PRO A 126 -7.75 -28.09 13.19
CA PRO A 126 -6.56 -27.77 12.41
C PRO A 126 -6.81 -27.51 10.93
N TRP A 127 -7.87 -28.07 10.33
CA TRP A 127 -8.22 -27.81 8.93
C TRP A 127 -8.55 -26.34 8.68
N LEU A 128 -9.24 -25.67 9.61
CA LEU A 128 -9.54 -24.24 9.49
C LEU A 128 -8.26 -23.39 9.53
N GLN A 129 -7.26 -23.80 10.31
CA GLN A 129 -5.95 -23.15 10.33
C GLN A 129 -5.21 -23.35 9.00
N SER A 130 -5.33 -24.53 8.39
CA SER A 130 -4.74 -24.79 7.07
C SER A 130 -5.35 -23.88 6.01
N ILE A 131 -6.67 -23.69 6.00
CA ILE A 131 -7.35 -22.79 5.06
C ILE A 131 -7.00 -21.33 5.30
N ASP A 132 -6.88 -20.91 6.57
CA ASP A 132 -6.41 -19.56 6.90
C ASP A 132 -5.03 -19.27 6.28
N LEU A 133 -4.11 -20.25 6.35
CA LEU A 133 -2.79 -20.14 5.71
C LEU A 133 -2.88 -20.20 4.19
N GLU A 134 -3.64 -21.14 3.63
CA GLU A 134 -3.76 -21.35 2.18
C GLU A 134 -4.38 -20.14 1.46
N TYR A 135 -5.19 -19.34 2.16
CA TYR A 135 -5.68 -18.06 1.65
C TYR A 135 -4.55 -17.11 1.22
N HIS A 136 -3.40 -17.14 1.90
CA HIS A 136 -2.25 -16.28 1.61
C HIS A 136 -1.18 -16.96 0.76
N ASN A 137 -1.42 -18.16 0.25
CA ASN A 137 -0.47 -18.83 -0.63
C ASN A 137 -0.28 -17.99 -1.91
N VAL A 138 0.97 -17.60 -2.17
CA VAL A 138 1.35 -16.73 -3.29
C VAL A 138 1.41 -17.46 -4.63
N ASP A 139 1.33 -18.79 -4.61
CA ASP A 139 1.22 -19.60 -5.81
C ASP A 139 -0.11 -19.31 -6.53
N LEU A 140 -0.01 -18.88 -7.79
CA LEU A 140 -1.15 -18.41 -8.55
C LEU A 140 -2.15 -19.52 -8.87
N GLU A 141 -1.73 -20.78 -8.93
CA GLU A 141 -2.60 -21.90 -9.30
C GLU A 141 -3.34 -22.45 -8.08
N SER A 142 -2.66 -22.58 -6.94
CA SER A 142 -3.16 -23.22 -5.72
C SER A 142 -3.73 -22.27 -4.67
N GLY A 143 -3.28 -21.01 -4.59
CA GLY A 143 -3.70 -20.09 -3.54
C GLY A 143 -5.19 -19.74 -3.59
N LEU A 144 -5.89 -19.86 -2.45
CA LEU A 144 -7.35 -19.70 -2.40
C LEU A 144 -7.81 -18.28 -2.74
N TYR A 145 -7.02 -17.25 -2.41
CA TYR A 145 -7.32 -15.87 -2.85
C TYR A 145 -7.39 -15.78 -4.38
N TYR A 146 -6.44 -16.42 -5.09
CA TYR A 146 -6.42 -16.38 -6.55
C TYR A 146 -7.58 -17.15 -7.17
N GLU A 147 -8.08 -18.19 -6.50
CA GLU A 147 -9.32 -18.86 -6.92
C GLU A 147 -10.53 -17.93 -6.82
N LEU A 148 -10.68 -17.20 -5.71
CA LEU A 148 -11.74 -16.18 -5.59
C LEU A 148 -11.62 -15.11 -6.67
N ALA A 149 -10.39 -14.69 -7.01
CA ALA A 149 -10.14 -13.72 -8.06
C ALA A 149 -10.53 -14.24 -9.45
N ARG A 150 -10.21 -15.50 -9.78
CA ARG A 150 -10.62 -16.15 -11.04
C ARG A 150 -12.13 -16.25 -11.19
N GLN A 151 -12.84 -16.48 -10.09
CA GLN A 151 -14.30 -16.55 -10.07
C GLN A 151 -14.98 -15.17 -10.14
N GLY A 152 -14.22 -14.07 -10.09
CA GLY A 152 -14.76 -12.71 -10.03
C GLY A 152 -15.40 -12.36 -8.68
N SER A 153 -15.09 -13.12 -7.64
CA SER A 153 -15.62 -12.94 -6.28
C SER A 153 -14.89 -11.87 -5.48
N VAL A 154 -13.75 -11.39 -5.96
CA VAL A 154 -13.00 -10.26 -5.38
C VAL A 154 -12.78 -9.15 -6.41
N ARG A 155 -12.84 -7.91 -5.95
CA ARG A 155 -12.52 -6.72 -6.73
C ARG A 155 -11.01 -6.57 -6.82
N ARG A 156 -10.51 -6.32 -8.03
CA ARG A 156 -9.09 -6.02 -8.28
C ARG A 156 -8.91 -4.54 -8.56
N LEU A 157 -7.89 -3.94 -7.96
CA LEU A 157 -7.49 -2.55 -8.21
C LEU A 157 -6.56 -2.42 -9.42
N ALA A 158 -5.68 -3.41 -9.62
CA ALA A 158 -4.74 -3.45 -10.73
C ALA A 158 -5.06 -4.63 -11.65
N LYS A 159 -4.89 -4.39 -12.95
CA LYS A 159 -4.99 -5.41 -13.99
C LYS A 159 -3.75 -6.29 -13.99
N GLU A 160 -3.91 -7.51 -14.49
CA GLU A 160 -2.81 -8.47 -14.57
C GLU A 160 -1.62 -7.96 -15.39
N GLU A 161 -1.89 -7.26 -16.49
CA GLU A 161 -0.85 -6.69 -17.35
C GLU A 161 -0.08 -5.55 -16.67
N GLU A 162 -0.74 -4.76 -15.80
CA GLU A 162 -0.10 -3.69 -15.02
C GLU A 162 0.88 -4.29 -13.99
N ILE A 163 0.47 -5.39 -13.33
CA ILE A 163 1.32 -6.13 -12.38
C ILE A 163 2.54 -6.73 -13.09
N LYS A 164 2.33 -7.43 -14.22
CA LYS A 164 3.44 -7.99 -15.02
C LYS A 164 4.41 -6.92 -15.48
N THR A 165 3.91 -5.75 -15.88
CA THR A 165 4.74 -4.61 -16.26
C THR A 165 5.58 -4.10 -15.09
N ALA A 166 4.98 -4.02 -13.89
CA ALA A 166 5.64 -3.52 -12.68
C ALA A 166 6.76 -4.45 -12.17
N ILE A 167 6.76 -5.74 -12.52
CA ILE A 167 7.87 -6.67 -12.18
C ILE A 167 9.20 -6.17 -12.77
N PHE A 168 9.18 -5.61 -13.97
CA PHE A 168 10.38 -5.19 -14.70
C PHE A 168 10.53 -3.67 -14.83
N THR A 169 9.47 -2.92 -14.55
CA THR A 169 9.42 -1.48 -14.79
C THR A 169 9.31 -0.73 -13.47
N PRO A 170 10.38 -0.06 -13.01
CA PRO A 170 10.32 0.73 -11.79
C PRO A 170 9.45 1.98 -11.97
N PRO A 171 8.87 2.53 -10.88
CA PRO A 171 8.04 3.72 -10.94
C PRO A 171 8.84 4.96 -11.35
N GLU A 172 8.44 5.60 -12.46
CA GLU A 172 9.22 6.61 -13.17
C GLU A 172 9.45 7.93 -12.42
N THR A 173 8.55 8.26 -11.50
CA THR A 173 8.53 9.53 -10.78
C THR A 173 9.36 9.52 -9.49
N THR A 174 10.06 8.42 -9.22
CA THR A 174 10.81 8.22 -7.97
C THR A 174 12.25 7.80 -8.24
N ARG A 175 13.08 7.84 -7.21
CA ARG A 175 14.45 7.31 -7.26
C ARG A 175 14.56 5.82 -7.58
N ALA A 176 13.46 5.07 -7.46
CA ALA A 176 13.43 3.68 -7.89
C ALA A 176 13.67 3.55 -9.41
N PHE A 177 13.28 4.56 -10.20
CA PHE A 177 13.53 4.55 -11.64
C PHE A 177 15.02 4.53 -11.97
N PHE A 178 15.79 5.49 -11.46
CA PHE A 178 17.24 5.52 -11.64
C PHE A 178 17.90 4.20 -11.24
N ARG A 179 17.55 3.67 -10.06
CA ARG A 179 18.11 2.41 -9.55
C ARG A 179 17.75 1.22 -10.44
N GLY A 180 16.47 1.01 -10.72
CA GLY A 180 16.02 -0.13 -11.53
C GLY A 180 16.57 -0.10 -12.95
N ARG A 181 16.61 1.08 -13.58
CA ARG A 181 17.20 1.26 -14.91
C ARG A 181 18.72 1.08 -14.91
N SER A 182 19.40 1.52 -13.86
CA SER A 182 20.84 1.29 -13.72
C SER A 182 21.15 -0.20 -13.59
N VAL A 183 20.39 -0.93 -12.78
CA VAL A 183 20.52 -2.40 -12.65
C VAL A 183 20.26 -3.09 -13.98
N ALA A 184 19.15 -2.77 -14.65
CA ALA A 184 18.78 -3.42 -15.90
C ALA A 184 19.83 -3.25 -17.02
N ARG A 185 20.67 -2.20 -16.95
CA ARG A 185 21.59 -1.82 -18.03
C ARG A 185 23.06 -2.03 -17.69
N PHE A 186 23.44 -1.85 -16.44
CA PHE A 186 24.82 -1.73 -15.99
C PHE A 186 25.10 -2.61 -14.77
N ASN A 187 24.35 -3.71 -14.61
CA ASN A 187 24.48 -4.64 -13.47
C ASN A 187 25.94 -5.03 -13.18
N ASP A 188 26.69 -5.35 -14.22
CA ASP A 188 28.09 -5.81 -14.10
C ASP A 188 29.05 -4.70 -13.64
N GLN A 189 28.64 -3.44 -13.74
CA GLN A 189 29.41 -2.27 -13.29
C GLN A 189 28.90 -1.73 -11.96
N ILE A 190 27.98 -2.42 -11.27
CA ILE A 190 27.48 -2.01 -9.96
C ILE A 190 28.19 -2.81 -8.87
N ALA A 191 28.87 -2.10 -7.96
CA ALA A 191 29.51 -2.69 -6.79
C ALA A 191 28.54 -2.84 -5.61
N SER A 192 27.64 -1.86 -5.41
CA SER A 192 26.63 -1.92 -4.35
C SER A 192 25.41 -1.05 -4.67
N ILE A 193 24.27 -1.43 -4.08
CA ILE A 193 22.98 -0.76 -4.23
C ILE A 193 22.34 -0.61 -2.86
N GLN A 194 21.91 0.61 -2.53
CA GLN A 194 21.10 0.92 -1.37
C GLN A 194 19.87 1.74 -1.81
N TRP A 195 19.01 2.12 -0.86
CA TRP A 195 17.83 2.93 -1.17
C TRP A 195 18.19 4.37 -1.56
N ASP A 196 19.28 4.88 -1.01
CA ASP A 196 19.73 6.26 -1.07
C ASP A 196 21.10 6.41 -1.77
N GLU A 197 21.67 5.34 -2.31
CA GLU A 197 22.89 5.40 -3.12
C GLU A 197 23.07 4.19 -4.05
N LEU A 198 23.77 4.42 -5.17
CA LEU A 198 24.36 3.37 -6.01
C LEU A 198 25.87 3.61 -6.13
N VAL A 199 26.65 2.54 -6.05
CA VAL A 199 28.09 2.59 -6.30
C VAL A 199 28.39 1.82 -7.57
N PHE A 200 28.90 2.52 -8.57
CA PHE A 200 29.42 1.93 -9.79
C PHE A 200 30.93 1.69 -9.67
N ALA A 201 31.42 0.59 -10.24
CA ALA A 201 32.83 0.26 -10.31
C ALA A 201 33.21 -0.18 -11.73
N ASN A 202 34.34 0.34 -12.23
CA ASN A 202 34.94 -0.09 -13.49
C ASN A 202 36.47 -0.12 -13.33
N GLY A 203 37.01 -1.32 -13.06
CA GLY A 203 38.41 -1.49 -12.69
C GLY A 203 38.73 -0.81 -11.34
N PRO A 204 39.79 0.01 -11.23
CA PRO A 204 40.17 0.67 -9.98
C PRO A 204 39.30 1.88 -9.64
N LEU A 205 38.47 2.34 -10.58
CA LEU A 205 37.61 3.51 -10.40
C LEU A 205 36.27 3.07 -9.83
N SER A 206 35.89 3.67 -8.69
CA SER A 206 34.54 3.59 -8.15
C SER A 206 33.92 4.98 -8.09
N ARG A 207 32.61 5.05 -8.36
CA ARG A 207 31.83 6.27 -8.21
C ARG A 207 30.55 5.97 -7.48
N ARG A 208 30.30 6.73 -6.42
CA ARG A 208 29.04 6.74 -5.70
C ARG A 208 28.13 7.82 -6.27
N VAL A 209 26.86 7.46 -6.48
CA VAL A 209 25.76 8.35 -6.85
C VAL A 209 24.78 8.34 -5.68
N ALA A 210 24.60 9.49 -5.04
CA ALA A 210 23.64 9.63 -3.94
C ALA A 210 22.22 9.91 -4.50
N LEU A 211 21.22 9.31 -3.87
CA LEU A 211 19.78 9.43 -4.15
C LEU A 211 18.99 9.81 -2.87
N PRO A 212 19.34 10.90 -2.17
CA PRO A 212 18.64 11.28 -0.94
C PRO A 212 17.19 11.69 -1.21
N GLU A 213 16.88 12.22 -2.39
CA GLU A 213 15.54 12.64 -2.79
C GLU A 213 14.71 11.42 -3.23
N ALA A 214 13.56 11.21 -2.58
CA ALA A 214 12.70 10.08 -2.91
C ALA A 214 11.92 10.29 -4.24
N PHE A 215 11.51 11.53 -4.51
CA PHE A 215 10.71 11.96 -5.67
C PHE A 215 10.75 13.50 -5.80
N GLY A 216 10.30 14.04 -6.94
CA GLY A 216 9.94 15.45 -7.09
C GLY A 216 11.10 16.45 -6.99
N ASP A 217 12.29 16.07 -7.47
CA ASP A 217 13.50 16.90 -7.42
C ASP A 217 14.17 17.01 -8.79
N ALA A 218 14.65 18.20 -9.14
CA ALA A 218 15.22 18.48 -10.46
C ALA A 218 16.51 17.70 -10.76
N ARG A 219 17.34 17.47 -9.74
CA ARG A 219 18.55 16.63 -9.87
C ARG A 219 18.15 15.18 -10.10
N LEU A 220 17.16 14.70 -9.34
CA LEU A 220 16.64 13.36 -9.52
C LEU A 220 16.02 13.16 -10.92
N ASP A 221 15.29 14.14 -11.43
CA ASP A 221 14.73 14.10 -12.78
C ASP A 221 15.84 14.05 -13.85
N ALA A 222 16.92 14.81 -13.66
CA ALA A 222 18.10 14.74 -14.52
C ALA A 222 18.77 13.36 -14.48
N LEU A 223 18.91 12.76 -13.28
CA LEU A 223 19.44 11.40 -13.11
C LEU A 223 18.53 10.37 -13.81
N ASN A 224 17.23 10.43 -13.60
CA ASN A 224 16.24 9.56 -14.26
C ASN A 224 16.31 9.69 -15.79
N HIS A 225 16.43 10.92 -16.30
CA HIS A 225 16.63 11.16 -17.73
C HIS A 225 17.93 10.54 -18.25
N ALA A 226 19.04 10.64 -17.49
CA ALA A 226 20.31 10.00 -17.85
C ALA A 226 20.20 8.47 -17.89
N ALA A 227 19.53 7.85 -16.91
CA ALA A 227 19.32 6.40 -16.88
C ALA A 227 18.43 5.90 -18.03
N ARG A 228 17.48 6.73 -18.48
CA ARG A 228 16.63 6.47 -19.65
C ARG A 228 17.41 6.53 -20.96
N ASN A 229 18.24 7.56 -21.14
CA ASN A 229 18.79 7.96 -22.44
C ASN A 229 20.28 7.70 -22.66
N GLY A 230 21.06 7.36 -21.63
CA GLY A 230 22.47 7.02 -21.82
C GLY A 230 22.60 5.90 -22.87
N LYS A 231 23.65 5.85 -23.68
CA LYS A 231 23.82 4.76 -24.66
C LYS A 231 24.68 3.63 -24.10
N ASP A 232 25.88 3.98 -23.65
CA ASP A 232 26.84 3.08 -23.02
C ASP A 232 27.23 3.55 -21.60
N PHE A 233 27.96 2.71 -20.87
CA PHE A 233 28.35 2.98 -19.49
C PHE A 233 29.23 4.23 -19.37
N SER A 234 30.15 4.46 -20.30
CA SER A 234 31.07 5.60 -20.25
C SER A 234 30.33 6.92 -20.45
N GLU A 235 29.43 7.00 -21.43
CA GLU A 235 28.58 8.16 -21.64
C GLU A 235 27.62 8.38 -20.46
N PHE A 236 26.99 7.32 -19.97
CA PHE A 236 26.11 7.38 -18.81
C PHE A 236 26.83 7.95 -17.59
N MET A 237 28.00 7.40 -17.25
CA MET A 237 28.78 7.89 -16.11
C MET A 237 29.25 9.33 -16.32
N ARG A 238 29.61 9.74 -17.53
CA ARG A 238 29.95 11.15 -17.83
C ARG A 238 28.77 12.09 -17.59
N VAL A 239 27.56 11.71 -18.00
CA VAL A 239 26.34 12.52 -17.80
C VAL A 239 25.98 12.58 -16.32
N VAL A 240 25.93 11.44 -15.63
CA VAL A 240 25.69 11.38 -14.18
C VAL A 240 26.71 12.23 -13.42
N SER A 241 27.96 12.23 -13.88
CA SER A 241 29.03 13.02 -13.27
C SER A 241 28.85 14.52 -13.34
N ALA A 242 28.08 15.00 -14.32
CA ALA A 242 27.82 16.42 -14.53
C ALA A 242 26.53 16.91 -13.85
N ILE A 243 25.77 16.00 -13.23
CA ILE A 243 24.54 16.31 -12.49
C ILE A 243 24.83 16.53 -11.00
N ASP A 244 25.98 16.05 -10.51
CA ASP A 244 26.50 16.28 -9.15
C ASP A 244 27.11 17.69 -8.98
#